data_AF-A0AAE3FI96-F1
#
_entry.id   AF-A0AAE3FI96-F1
#
_cell.length_a   1.000
_cell.length_b   1.000
_cell.length_c   1.000
_cell.angle_alpha   90.00
_cell.angle_beta   90.00
_cell.angle_gamma   90.00
#
_symmetry.space_group_name_H-M   'P 1'
#
loop_
_entity.id
_entity.type
_entity.pdbx_description
1 polymer ?
#
loop_
_entity_poly.entity_id
_entity_poly.type
_entity_poly.pdbx_seq_one_letter_code
_entity_poly.pdbx_strand_id
1 'polypeptide(L)'
;MKLALCTIHVTDDPRVFYSALMKNLEFAILEGLPALSSGVYSIIRAKCEYTEGNNPATFRLIPINVQELGKRKKAFSRGHSLFIDAMVHFTRLEILPKEEVKELLEVLSYELKTCKRISPDIRDLVEDLEKRIVSKGFKLA
;
A
#
# COMPACT_ATOMS: atom_id res chain seq x y z
N MET A 1 10.34 3.69 -29.88
CA MET A 1 9.97 4.07 -28.50
C MET A 1 10.46 2.97 -27.57
N LYS A 2 11.36 3.27 -26.61
CA LYS A 2 11.84 2.24 -25.66
C LYS A 2 10.74 2.01 -24.63
N LEU A 3 10.11 0.83 -24.65
CA LEU A 3 9.08 0.48 -23.67
C LEU A 3 9.72 0.45 -22.28
N ALA A 4 9.12 1.16 -21.32
CA ALA A 4 9.56 1.12 -19.94
C ALA A 4 9.31 -0.28 -19.37
N LEU A 5 10.25 -0.77 -18.56
CA LEU A 5 10.08 -2.03 -17.85
C LEU A 5 9.74 -1.73 -16.39
N CYS A 6 8.91 -2.58 -15.80
CA CYS A 6 8.40 -2.43 -14.46
C CYS A 6 8.26 -3.80 -13.77
N THR A 7 8.29 -3.79 -12.44
CA THR A 7 8.07 -4.94 -11.58
C THR A 7 6.80 -4.73 -10.75
N ILE A 8 5.97 -5.75 -10.67
CA ILE A 8 4.72 -5.77 -9.90
C ILE A 8 4.88 -6.84 -8.84
N HIS A 9 4.68 -6.46 -7.58
CA HIS A 9 4.86 -7.33 -6.43
C HIS A 9 3.49 -7.74 -5.90
N VAL A 10 3.22 -9.04 -5.85
CA VAL A 10 1.98 -9.59 -5.32
C VAL A 10 2.21 -9.93 -3.85
N THR A 11 1.43 -9.35 -2.95
CA THR A 11 1.53 -9.59 -1.50
C THR A 11 0.20 -9.32 -0.81
N ASP A 12 -0.03 -9.98 0.32
CA ASP A 12 -1.10 -9.67 1.28
C ASP A 12 -0.54 -9.13 2.61
N ASP A 13 0.77 -8.88 2.68
CA ASP A 13 1.45 -8.45 3.89
C ASP A 13 1.22 -6.93 4.07
N PRO A 14 0.40 -6.51 5.05
CA PRO A 14 0.14 -5.09 5.28
C PRO A 14 1.40 -4.30 5.61
N ARG A 15 2.47 -4.97 6.09
CA ARG A 15 3.75 -4.32 6.39
C ARG A 15 4.46 -3.86 5.14
N VAL A 16 4.35 -4.61 4.04
CA VAL A 16 4.92 -4.23 2.74
C VAL A 16 4.21 -2.99 2.20
N PHE A 17 2.88 -2.95 2.26
CA PHE A 17 2.10 -1.77 1.86
C PHE A 17 2.42 -0.54 2.71
N TYR A 18 2.45 -0.71 4.03
CA TYR A 18 2.82 0.37 4.94
C TYR A 18 4.21 0.91 4.64
N SER A 19 5.17 0.01 4.43
CA SER A 19 6.54 0.42 4.16
C SER A 19 6.69 1.12 2.80
N ALA A 20 5.89 0.69 1.82
CA ALA A 20 5.82 1.36 0.52
C ALA A 20 5.33 2.81 0.68
N LEU A 21 4.24 2.99 1.44
CA LEU A 21 3.64 4.29 1.70
C LEU A 21 4.58 5.24 2.44
N MET A 22 5.34 4.72 3.40
CA MET A 22 6.32 5.50 4.18
C MET A 22 7.67 5.66 3.48
N LYS A 23 7.84 5.12 2.26
CA LYS A 23 9.09 5.17 1.47
C LYS A 23 10.29 4.55 2.20
N ASN A 24 10.07 3.49 2.97
CA ASN A 24 11.10 2.75 3.71
C ASN A 24 11.15 1.26 3.31
N LEU A 25 10.92 0.98 2.01
CA LEU A 25 11.11 -0.36 1.46
C LEU A 25 12.58 -0.64 1.15
N GLU A 26 13.06 -1.78 1.64
CA GLU A 26 14.31 -2.37 1.18
C GLU A 26 14.04 -3.22 -0.07
N PHE A 27 14.84 -3.03 -1.12
CA PHE A 27 14.73 -3.77 -2.37
C PHE A 27 16.12 -4.11 -2.91
N ALA A 28 16.20 -5.19 -3.67
CA ALA A 28 17.36 -5.53 -4.47
C ALA A 28 17.14 -5.08 -5.92
N ILE A 29 18.21 -4.95 -6.69
CA ILE A 29 18.10 -4.76 -8.15
C ILE A 29 18.18 -6.13 -8.81
N LEU A 30 17.07 -6.56 -9.42
CA LEU A 30 16.98 -7.79 -10.21
C LEU A 30 16.80 -7.41 -11.69
N GLU A 31 17.77 -7.81 -12.52
CA GLU A 31 17.74 -7.56 -13.97
C GLU A 31 17.49 -6.07 -14.33
N GLY A 32 18.11 -5.17 -13.56
CA GLY A 32 18.02 -3.73 -13.75
C GLY A 32 16.75 -3.07 -13.19
N LEU A 33 15.89 -3.80 -12.46
CA LEU A 33 14.67 -3.26 -11.86
C LEU A 33 14.63 -3.51 -10.34
N PRO A 34 14.03 -2.61 -9.54
CA PRO A 34 13.77 -2.85 -8.13
C PRO A 34 12.88 -4.08 -7.91
N ALA A 35 13.29 -4.97 -7.00
CA ALA A 35 12.58 -6.20 -6.67
C ALA A 35 12.61 -6.44 -5.15
N LEU A 36 11.44 -6.72 -4.57
CA LEU A 36 11.30 -7.10 -3.17
C LEU A 36 11.57 -8.60 -3.01
N SER A 37 12.55 -8.95 -2.19
CA SER A 37 12.93 -10.35 -1.94
C SER A 37 12.18 -10.98 -0.76
N SER A 38 11.46 -10.19 0.04
CA SER A 38 10.74 -10.64 1.24
C SER A 38 9.33 -10.11 1.30
N GLY A 39 8.42 -10.88 1.90
CA GLY A 39 7.04 -10.45 2.13
C GLY A 39 6.17 -10.42 0.86
N VAL A 40 6.62 -11.00 -0.25
CA VAL A 40 5.88 -11.07 -1.51
C VAL A 40 5.76 -12.51 -2.00
N TYR A 41 4.68 -12.80 -2.71
CA TYR A 41 4.37 -14.11 -3.29
C TYR A 41 4.99 -14.28 -4.66
N SER A 42 4.82 -13.27 -5.48
CA SER A 42 5.24 -13.31 -6.88
C SER A 42 5.76 -11.94 -7.29
N ILE A 43 6.77 -11.96 -8.15
CA ILE A 43 7.27 -10.77 -8.84
C ILE A 43 6.93 -10.94 -10.31
N ILE A 44 6.10 -10.05 -10.84
CA ILE A 44 5.73 -10.03 -12.25
C ILE A 44 6.56 -8.94 -12.92
N ARG A 45 7.41 -9.32 -13.88
CA ARG A 45 8.08 -8.36 -14.77
C ARG A 45 7.13 -8.05 -15.92
N ALA A 46 6.95 -6.77 -16.21
CA ALA A 46 6.05 -6.32 -17.28
C ALA A 46 6.68 -5.20 -18.11
N LYS A 47 6.23 -5.09 -19.36
CA LYS A 47 6.37 -3.86 -20.16
C LYS A 47 5.23 -2.93 -19.79
N CYS A 48 5.58 -1.67 -19.59
CA CYS A 48 4.67 -0.59 -19.29
C CYS A 48 4.45 0.24 -20.56
N GLU A 49 3.27 0.14 -21.16
CA GLU A 49 2.80 0.92 -22.31
C GLU A 49 1.91 2.06 -21.83
N TYR A 50 2.32 3.30 -22.08
CA TYR A 50 1.47 4.46 -21.81
C TYR A 50 0.33 4.51 -22.84
N THR A 51 -0.92 4.52 -22.37
CA THR A 51 -2.09 4.49 -23.25
C THR A 51 -2.77 5.84 -23.40
N GLU A 52 -2.86 6.63 -22.32
CA GLU A 52 -3.60 7.89 -22.34
C GLU A 52 -3.08 8.89 -21.29
N GLY A 53 -3.12 10.19 -21.63
CA GLY A 53 -2.56 11.28 -20.81
C GLY A 53 -3.51 12.02 -19.90
N ASN A 54 -4.55 11.33 -19.44
CA ASN A 54 -5.45 11.86 -18.43
C ASN A 54 -4.74 11.95 -17.06
N ASN A 55 -5.39 12.63 -16.11
CA ASN A 55 -5.04 12.57 -14.69
C ASN A 55 -6.21 11.90 -13.93
N PRO A 56 -6.08 10.64 -13.48
CA PRO A 56 -4.87 9.82 -13.48
C PRO A 56 -4.49 9.27 -14.87
N ALA A 57 -3.18 9.05 -15.07
CA ALA A 57 -2.65 8.47 -16.31
C ALA A 57 -2.93 6.96 -16.37
N THR A 58 -3.19 6.45 -17.58
CA THR A 58 -3.49 5.03 -17.79
C THR A 58 -2.31 4.34 -18.47
N PHE A 59 -1.96 3.16 -17.96
CA PHE A 59 -0.89 2.32 -18.48
C PHE A 59 -1.42 0.91 -18.75
N ARG A 60 -1.05 0.34 -19.89
CA ARG A 60 -1.22 -1.07 -20.21
C ARG A 60 0.03 -1.83 -19.78
N LEU A 61 -0.17 -2.86 -18.96
CA LEU A 61 0.89 -3.72 -18.46
C LEU A 61 0.89 -5.02 -19.27
N ILE A 62 2.01 -5.35 -19.91
CA ILE A 62 2.20 -6.59 -20.65
C ILE A 62 3.19 -7.47 -19.87
N PRO A 63 2.73 -8.52 -19.17
CA PRO A 63 3.60 -9.42 -18.44
C PRO A 63 4.62 -10.09 -19.37
N ILE A 64 5.87 -10.14 -18.93
CA ILE A 64 6.99 -10.80 -19.59
C ILE A 64 7.31 -12.12 -18.89
N ASN A 65 7.39 -12.08 -17.56
CA ASN A 65 7.78 -13.21 -16.72
C ASN A 65 7.12 -13.07 -15.33
N VAL A 66 6.81 -14.21 -14.71
CA VAL A 66 6.38 -14.31 -13.32
C VAL A 66 7.38 -15.18 -12.55
N GLN A 67 7.98 -14.60 -11.52
CA GLN A 67 8.81 -15.32 -10.55
C GLN A 67 7.99 -15.61 -9.29
N GLU A 68 7.75 -16.89 -9.01
CA GLU A 68 7.10 -17.33 -7.77
C GLU A 68 8.14 -17.47 -6.66
N LEU A 69 7.95 -16.77 -5.53
CA LEU A 69 8.83 -16.80 -4.37
C LEU A 69 8.29 -17.66 -3.23
N GLY A 70 7.01 -18.05 -3.29
CA GLY A 70 6.44 -19.05 -2.39
C GLY A 70 4.93 -18.92 -2.23
N LYS A 71 4.31 -19.97 -1.67
CA LYS A 71 2.90 -19.99 -1.30
C LYS A 71 2.79 -19.80 0.21
N ARG A 72 2.31 -18.65 0.68
CA ARG A 72 1.74 -18.59 2.04
C ARG A 72 0.23 -18.74 1.92
N LYS A 73 -0.32 -19.73 2.62
CA LYS A 73 -1.75 -19.78 2.90
C LYS A 73 -1.96 -19.10 4.26
N LYS A 74 -2.18 -17.80 4.26
CA LYS A 74 -2.65 -17.10 5.46
C LYS A 74 -4.18 -17.12 5.46
N ALA A 75 -4.78 -17.31 6.63
CA ALA A 75 -6.21 -17.09 6.77
C ALA A 75 -6.50 -15.60 6.51
N PHE A 76 -7.60 -15.33 5.80
CA PHE A 76 -8.02 -13.95 5.54
C PHE A 76 -8.20 -13.18 6.85
N SER A 77 -7.61 -11.98 6.92
CA SER A 77 -7.72 -11.10 8.08
C SER A 77 -8.44 -9.82 7.71
N ARG A 78 -9.65 -9.65 8.27
CA ARG A 78 -10.43 -8.41 8.13
C ARG A 78 -9.66 -7.18 8.63
N GLY A 79 -8.81 -7.33 9.65
CA GLY A 79 -8.03 -6.20 10.13
C GLY A 79 -6.84 -5.85 9.24
N HIS A 80 -6.28 -6.81 8.49
CA HIS A 80 -5.27 -6.48 7.47
C HIS A 80 -5.92 -5.72 6.31
N SER A 81 -7.07 -6.18 5.81
CA SER A 81 -7.83 -5.45 4.78
C SER A 81 -8.25 -4.06 5.23
N LEU A 82 -8.81 -3.94 6.44
CA LEU A 82 -9.22 -2.64 6.99
C LEU A 82 -8.04 -1.68 7.18
N PHE A 83 -6.85 -2.21 7.46
CA PHE A 83 -5.65 -1.40 7.55
C PHE A 83 -5.18 -0.88 6.18
N ILE A 84 -5.37 -1.65 5.11
CA ILE A 84 -5.16 -1.15 3.74
C ILE A 84 -6.12 0.01 3.45
N ASP A 85 -7.40 -0.13 3.79
CA ASP A 85 -8.39 0.94 3.60
C ASP A 85 -8.00 2.20 4.40
N ALA A 86 -7.58 2.04 5.65
CA ALA A 86 -7.10 3.14 6.49
C ALA A 86 -5.90 3.86 5.87
N MET A 87 -4.97 3.14 5.24
CA MET A 87 -3.85 3.75 4.52
C MET A 87 -4.29 4.56 3.30
N VAL A 88 -5.32 4.11 2.58
CA VAL A 88 -5.93 4.88 1.47
C VAL A 88 -6.62 6.13 2.00
N HIS A 89 -7.36 6.04 3.10
CA HIS A 89 -7.97 7.20 3.73
C HIS A 89 -6.92 8.19 4.24
N PHE A 90 -5.82 7.71 4.80
CA PHE A 90 -4.70 8.56 5.20
C PHE A 90 -4.08 9.34 4.04
N THR A 91 -3.90 8.74 2.86
CA THR A 91 -3.36 9.47 1.69
C THR A 91 -4.33 10.52 1.16
N ARG A 92 -5.64 10.32 1.34
CA ARG A 92 -6.68 11.26 0.94
C ARG A 92 -6.77 12.51 1.81
N LEU A 93 -6.32 12.46 3.07
CA LEU A 93 -6.38 13.59 4.00
C LEU A 93 -5.70 14.86 3.47
N GLU A 94 -4.69 14.73 2.59
CA GLU A 94 -3.94 15.86 2.05
C GLU A 94 -4.55 16.48 0.79
N ILE A 95 -5.52 15.80 0.15
CA ILE A 95 -6.07 16.21 -1.15
C ILE A 95 -7.57 16.56 -1.10
N LEU A 96 -8.25 16.27 0.02
CA LEU A 96 -9.67 16.54 0.17
C LEU A 96 -9.96 17.95 0.75
N PRO A 97 -11.14 18.52 0.44
CA PRO A 97 -11.65 19.71 1.12
C PRO A 97 -11.79 19.50 2.64
N LYS A 98 -11.72 20.60 3.42
CA LYS A 98 -11.69 20.54 4.90
C LYS A 98 -12.92 19.86 5.51
N GLU A 99 -14.07 20.05 4.90
CA GLU A 99 -15.36 19.51 5.34
C GLU A 99 -15.33 17.97 5.25
N GLU A 100 -14.87 17.44 4.11
CA GLU A 100 -14.73 15.99 3.88
C GLU A 100 -13.63 15.37 4.73
N VAL A 101 -12.56 16.11 5.02
CA VAL A 101 -11.47 15.65 5.90
C VAL A 101 -12.01 15.29 7.29
N LYS A 102 -12.97 16.05 7.84
CA LYS A 102 -13.52 15.76 9.16
C LYS A 102 -14.25 14.42 9.19
N GLU A 103 -15.12 14.17 8.21
CA GLU A 103 -15.84 12.91 8.09
C GLU A 103 -14.86 11.74 7.90
N LEU A 104 -13.83 11.94 7.09
CA LEU A 104 -12.82 10.93 6.84
C LEU A 104 -11.99 10.60 8.11
N LEU A 105 -11.73 11.57 8.97
CA LEU A 105 -11.04 11.34 10.25
C LEU A 105 -11.87 10.50 11.23
N GLU A 106 -13.19 10.65 11.23
CA GLU A 106 -14.08 9.80 12.04
C GLU A 106 -14.06 8.35 11.56
N VAL A 107 -14.12 8.15 10.23
CA VAL A 107 -13.96 6.82 9.59
C VAL A 107 -12.60 6.23 9.94
N LEU A 108 -11.53 7.00 9.75
CA LEU A 108 -10.16 6.56 10.01
C LEU A 108 -9.94 6.19 11.48
N SER A 109 -10.50 6.94 12.44
CA SER A 109 -10.43 6.59 13.87
C SER A 109 -11.09 5.24 14.15
N TYR A 110 -12.29 5.01 13.60
CA TYR A 110 -12.99 3.73 13.73
C TYR A 110 -12.18 2.57 13.12
N GLU A 111 -11.61 2.76 11.93
CA GLU A 111 -10.81 1.76 11.22
C GLU A 111 -9.58 1.37 12.04
N LEU A 112 -8.81 2.35 12.51
CA LEU A 112 -7.58 2.12 13.28
C LEU A 112 -7.88 1.44 14.62
N LYS A 113 -8.90 1.90 15.35
CA LYS A 113 -9.34 1.26 16.60
C LYS A 113 -9.78 -0.19 16.36
N THR A 114 -10.48 -0.46 15.27
CA THR A 114 -10.92 -1.80 14.90
C THR A 114 -9.74 -2.69 14.53
N CYS A 115 -8.78 -2.18 13.74
CA CYS A 115 -7.56 -2.89 13.37
C CYS A 115 -6.78 -3.36 14.60
N LYS A 116 -6.55 -2.48 15.59
CA LYS A 116 -5.85 -2.87 16.85
C LYS A 116 -6.53 -4.03 17.58
N ARG A 117 -7.86 -4.08 17.54
CA ARG A 117 -8.63 -5.11 18.24
C ARG A 117 -8.58 -6.46 17.54
N ILE A 118 -8.69 -6.48 16.22
CA ILE A 118 -8.86 -7.73 15.45
C ILE A 118 -7.57 -8.25 14.81
N SER A 119 -6.55 -7.41 14.68
CA SER A 119 -5.23 -7.75 14.14
C SER A 119 -4.12 -7.19 15.05
N PRO A 120 -3.91 -7.77 16.25
CA PRO A 120 -2.88 -7.32 17.17
C PRO A 120 -1.46 -7.47 16.60
N ASP A 121 -1.27 -8.31 15.58
CA ASP A 121 -0.01 -8.54 14.89
C ASP A 121 0.49 -7.33 14.08
N ILE A 122 -0.35 -6.32 13.82
CA ILE A 122 0.00 -5.07 13.11
C ILE A 122 -0.17 -3.82 13.98
N ARG A 123 -0.31 -3.99 15.29
CA ARG A 123 -0.59 -2.89 16.22
C ARG A 123 0.44 -1.77 16.16
N ASP A 124 1.71 -2.13 16.02
CA ASP A 124 2.84 -1.23 15.84
C ASP A 124 2.65 -0.29 14.63
N LEU A 125 2.18 -0.83 13.51
CA LEU A 125 1.92 -0.04 12.31
C LEU A 125 0.74 0.90 12.47
N VAL A 126 -0.31 0.43 13.15
CA VAL A 126 -1.48 1.26 13.45
C VAL A 126 -1.09 2.44 14.35
N GLU A 127 -0.32 2.18 15.41
CA GLU A 127 0.15 3.22 16.32
C GLU A 127 1.11 4.21 15.64
N ASP A 128 1.98 3.76 14.72
CA ASP A 128 2.81 4.67 13.91
C ASP A 128 1.97 5.51 12.94
N LEU A 129 0.93 4.92 12.31
CA LEU A 129 0.02 5.68 11.43
C LEU A 129 -0.74 6.76 12.19
N GLU A 130 -1.24 6.46 13.38
CA GLU A 130 -1.90 7.44 14.26
C GLU A 130 -0.98 8.62 14.60
N LYS A 131 0.28 8.33 14.97
CA LYS A 131 1.27 9.37 15.24
C LYS A 131 1.51 10.26 14.03
N ARG A 132 1.56 9.67 12.83
CA ARG A 132 1.72 10.43 11.57
C ARG A 132 0.53 11.29 11.24
N ILE A 133 -0.69 10.81 11.51
CA ILE A 133 -1.92 11.61 11.35
C ILE A 133 -1.85 12.84 12.26
N VAL A 134 -1.47 12.63 13.53
CA VAL A 134 -1.32 13.72 14.50
C VAL A 134 -0.19 14.68 14.12
N SER A 135 0.94 14.18 13.64
CA SER A 135 2.06 15.04 13.21
C SER A 135 1.73 15.90 12.00
N LYS A 136 0.74 15.50 11.18
CA LYS A 136 0.19 16.30 10.08
C LYS A 136 -0.81 17.37 10.54
N GLY A 137 -1.09 17.45 11.85
CA GLY A 137 -2.01 18.43 12.44
C GLY A 137 -3.47 17.99 12.53
N PHE A 138 -3.78 16.74 12.17
CA PHE A 138 -5.12 16.19 12.29
C PHE A 138 -5.35 15.62 13.70
N LYS A 139 -6.59 15.67 14.18
CA LYS A 139 -7.00 15.04 15.43
C LYS A 139 -7.90 13.85 15.12
N LEU A 140 -7.47 12.67 15.55
CA LEU A 140 -8.34 11.51 15.59
C LEU A 140 -9.34 11.66 16.73
N ALA A 141 -10.61 11.34 16.45
CA ALA A 141 -11.70 11.37 17.40
C ALA A 141 -11.64 10.20 18.39
#